data_AF-A0A392Q6Y8-F1
#
_entry.id   AF-A0A392Q6Y8-F1
#
_cell.length_a   1.000
_cell.length_b   1.000
_cell.length_c   1.000
_cell.angle_alpha   90.00
_cell.angle_beta   90.00
_cell.angle_gamma   90.00
#
_symmetry.space_group_name_H-M   'P 1'
#
loop_
_entity.id
_entity.type
_entity.pdbx_description
1 polymer ?
#
loop_
_entity_poly.entity_id
_entity_poly.type
_entity_poly.pdbx_seq_one_letter_code
_entity_poly.pdbx_strand_id
1 'polypeptide(L)'
;MYGQNIVEYTELVTWLLGRSPDTSSKHKISELVDRCLTSDVIRCIFETLHSQNELLANHPNSRIYNTLSGLVEFDGYYLESEPCVACSSPEVPYSRMKLESLKSETKFTDNRIIVKCTGSYTIQTVTMNVHDTRKSKSVKVLNLYYNNRPVTDLSELKNNWSLWKRAKSCHLAFDQTELKVEFPIPITACNFMIELDS
;
A
#
# COMPACT_ATOMS: atom_id res chain seq x y z
N MET A 1 16.74 -4.97 -2.49
CA MET A 1 18.20 -4.76 -2.41
C MET A 1 18.43 -3.31 -2.81
N TYR A 2 19.22 -2.53 -2.05
CA TYR A 2 19.18 -1.05 -2.11
C TYR A 2 20.57 -0.43 -2.17
N GLY A 3 20.64 0.77 -2.76
CA GLY A 3 21.85 1.57 -2.96
C GLY A 3 21.84 2.21 -4.35
N GLN A 4 22.53 3.34 -4.51
CA GLN A 4 22.68 4.02 -5.81
C GLN A 4 23.28 3.12 -6.90
N ASN A 5 23.89 2.01 -6.48
CA ASN A 5 24.53 0.99 -7.30
C ASN A 5 23.64 -0.26 -7.54
N ILE A 6 22.33 -0.22 -7.24
CA ILE A 6 21.48 -1.42 -7.34
C ILE A 6 21.25 -1.85 -8.78
N VAL A 7 21.17 -0.90 -9.70
CA VAL A 7 21.04 -1.18 -11.13
C VAL A 7 22.32 -1.87 -11.60
N GLU A 8 23.47 -1.32 -11.21
CA GLU A 8 24.81 -1.83 -11.49
C GLU A 8 25.04 -3.21 -10.86
N TYR A 9 24.55 -3.44 -9.64
CA TYR A 9 24.61 -4.75 -8.99
C TYR A 9 23.70 -5.77 -9.68
N THR A 10 22.48 -5.37 -10.03
CA THR A 10 21.52 -6.25 -10.72
C THR A 10 22.00 -6.58 -12.13
N GLU A 11 22.57 -5.61 -12.84
CA GLU A 11 23.25 -5.80 -14.11
C GLU A 11 24.44 -6.73 -13.94
N LEU A 12 25.32 -6.49 -12.97
CA LEU A 12 26.47 -7.36 -12.68
C LEU A 12 26.02 -8.80 -12.42
N VAL A 13 25.03 -9.02 -11.56
CA VAL A 13 24.47 -10.37 -11.30
C VAL A 13 23.84 -10.98 -12.55
N THR A 14 23.17 -10.18 -13.38
CA THR A 14 22.60 -10.63 -14.65
C THR A 14 23.69 -11.06 -15.64
N TRP A 15 24.81 -10.34 -15.69
CA TRP A 15 26.01 -10.68 -16.46
C TRP A 15 26.68 -11.96 -15.93
N LEU A 16 26.85 -12.07 -14.60
CA LEU A 16 27.43 -13.25 -13.94
C LEU A 16 26.58 -14.52 -14.18
N LEU A 17 25.26 -14.39 -14.27
CA LEU A 17 24.34 -15.49 -14.57
C LEU A 17 24.15 -15.75 -16.08
N GLY A 18 24.87 -15.03 -16.94
CA GLY A 18 24.87 -15.24 -18.39
C GLY A 18 23.56 -14.86 -19.11
N ARG A 19 22.65 -14.12 -18.47
CA ARG A 19 21.34 -13.76 -19.04
C ARG A 19 21.35 -12.35 -19.66
N SER A 20 22.19 -12.13 -20.67
CA SER A 20 22.20 -10.85 -21.42
C SER A 20 21.29 -10.87 -22.65
N PRO A 21 20.48 -9.81 -22.89
CA PRO A 21 19.57 -9.72 -24.03
C PRO A 21 20.26 -9.52 -25.39
N ASP A 22 21.49 -9.00 -25.44
CA ASP A 22 22.16 -8.66 -26.71
C ASP A 22 23.24 -9.67 -27.11
N THR A 23 23.12 -10.24 -28.32
CA THR A 23 23.89 -11.41 -28.79
C THR A 23 25.27 -11.05 -29.36
N SER A 24 25.51 -9.80 -29.75
CA SER A 24 26.74 -9.35 -30.43
C SER A 24 27.91 -8.99 -29.48
N SER A 25 27.62 -8.68 -28.22
CA SER A 25 28.63 -8.34 -27.19
C SER A 25 28.98 -9.51 -26.24
N LYS A 26 28.30 -10.65 -26.37
CA LYS A 26 28.42 -11.81 -25.46
C LYS A 26 29.84 -12.37 -25.36
N HIS A 27 30.57 -12.46 -26.47
CA HIS A 27 31.91 -13.09 -26.46
C HIS A 27 32.95 -12.28 -25.66
N LYS A 28 33.01 -10.96 -25.84
CA LYS A 28 33.96 -10.10 -25.10
C LYS A 28 33.62 -10.00 -23.63
N ILE A 29 32.32 -10.03 -23.30
CA ILE A 29 31.87 -9.88 -21.92
C ILE A 29 31.97 -11.20 -21.15
N SER A 30 31.68 -12.34 -21.79
CA SER A 30 31.93 -13.67 -21.22
C SER A 30 33.41 -13.85 -20.85
N GLU A 31 34.32 -13.41 -21.72
CA GLU A 31 35.77 -13.51 -21.46
C GLU A 31 36.22 -12.60 -20.31
N LEU A 32 35.63 -11.41 -20.17
CA LEU A 32 35.86 -10.51 -19.04
C LEU A 32 35.31 -11.08 -17.73
N VAL A 33 34.11 -11.65 -17.77
CA VAL A 33 33.47 -12.31 -16.63
C VAL A 33 34.29 -13.51 -16.17
N ASP A 34 34.78 -14.36 -17.08
CA ASP A 34 35.63 -15.50 -16.77
C ASP A 34 36.97 -15.09 -16.12
N ARG A 35 37.53 -13.94 -16.51
CA ARG A 35 38.74 -13.40 -15.86
C ARG A 35 38.48 -12.82 -14.47
N CYS A 36 37.28 -12.31 -14.23
CA CYS A 36 36.89 -11.70 -12.96
C CYS A 36 36.34 -12.72 -11.94
N LEU A 37 35.69 -13.79 -12.40
CA LEU A 37 35.17 -14.89 -11.59
C LEU A 37 36.27 -15.89 -11.21
N THR A 38 37.31 -15.40 -10.56
CA THR A 38 38.34 -16.28 -10.01
C THR A 38 37.75 -17.14 -8.90
N SER A 39 38.41 -18.26 -8.60
CA SER A 39 37.96 -19.17 -7.54
C SER A 39 37.81 -18.48 -6.18
N ASP A 40 38.63 -17.45 -5.88
CA ASP A 40 38.53 -16.67 -4.65
C ASP A 40 37.32 -15.74 -4.63
N VAL A 41 36.96 -15.13 -5.77
CA VAL A 41 35.77 -14.28 -5.88
C VAL A 41 34.51 -15.13 -5.73
N ILE A 42 34.45 -16.29 -6.38
CA ILE A 42 33.32 -17.23 -6.25
C ILE A 42 33.18 -17.70 -4.80
N ARG A 43 34.29 -18.04 -4.15
CA ARG A 43 34.31 -18.42 -2.73
C ARG A 43 33.81 -17.29 -1.83
N CYS A 44 34.27 -16.06 -2.04
CA CYS A 44 33.82 -14.89 -1.29
C CYS A 44 32.31 -14.63 -1.47
N ILE A 45 31.79 -14.75 -2.70
CA ILE A 45 30.36 -14.63 -2.97
C ILE A 45 29.59 -15.71 -2.21
N PHE A 46 30.04 -16.96 -2.28
CA PHE A 46 29.40 -18.08 -1.59
C PHE A 46 29.39 -17.90 -0.07
N GLU A 47 30.54 -17.56 0.53
CA GLU A 47 30.68 -17.31 1.97
C GLU A 47 29.78 -16.14 2.42
N THR A 48 29.73 -15.07 1.64
CA THR A 48 28.87 -13.91 1.91
C THR A 48 27.40 -14.30 1.85
N LEU A 49 26.97 -14.98 0.80
CA LEU A 49 25.58 -15.45 0.65
C LEU A 49 25.20 -16.40 1.78
N HIS A 50 26.08 -17.32 2.14
CA HIS A 50 25.85 -18.26 3.24
C HIS A 50 25.69 -17.52 4.56
N SER A 51 26.57 -16.57 4.87
CA SER A 51 26.47 -15.73 6.08
C SER A 51 25.18 -14.92 6.11
N GLN A 52 24.76 -14.32 4.98
CA GLN A 52 23.50 -13.58 4.91
C GLN A 52 22.28 -14.50 5.10
N ASN A 53 22.33 -15.71 4.54
CA ASN A 53 21.24 -16.68 4.67
C ASN A 53 21.10 -17.16 6.12
N GLU A 54 22.21 -17.38 6.83
CA GLU A 54 22.21 -17.71 8.25
C GLU A 54 21.63 -16.56 9.11
N LEU A 55 21.94 -15.30 8.78
CA LEU A 55 21.36 -14.15 9.48
C LEU A 55 19.85 -14.04 9.27
N LEU A 56 19.36 -14.26 8.05
CA LEU A 56 17.93 -14.25 7.74
C LEU A 56 17.20 -15.41 8.42
N ALA A 57 17.79 -16.61 8.40
CA ALA A 57 17.21 -17.79 9.04
C ALA A 57 17.08 -17.63 10.56
N ASN A 58 18.04 -16.92 11.18
CA ASN A 58 18.09 -16.70 12.62
C ASN A 58 17.60 -15.29 13.03
N HIS A 59 16.86 -14.61 12.16
CA HIS A 59 16.45 -13.23 12.40
C HIS A 59 15.61 -13.12 13.68
N PRO A 60 15.97 -12.25 14.65
CA PRO A 60 15.36 -12.21 15.99
C PRO A 60 13.84 -12.03 15.97
N ASN A 61 13.35 -11.17 15.07
CA ASN A 61 11.92 -10.86 14.95
C ASN A 61 11.14 -11.78 14.01
N SER A 62 11.79 -12.73 13.32
CA SER A 62 11.14 -13.59 12.30
C SER A 62 9.91 -14.31 12.85
N ARG A 63 10.02 -14.87 14.05
CA ARG A 63 8.93 -15.59 14.74
C ARG A 63 7.76 -14.67 15.07
N ILE A 64 8.05 -13.41 15.41
CA ILE A 64 7.03 -12.41 15.74
C ILE A 64 6.25 -12.04 14.47
N TYR A 65 6.93 -11.74 13.35
CA TYR A 65 6.24 -11.48 12.09
C TYR A 65 5.41 -12.66 11.61
N ASN A 66 5.92 -13.89 11.68
CA ASN A 66 5.17 -15.07 11.27
C ASN A 66 3.89 -15.26 12.10
N THR A 67 3.96 -14.94 13.39
CA THR A 67 2.79 -15.02 14.27
C THR A 67 1.80 -13.89 13.97
N LEU A 68 2.29 -12.66 13.84
CA LEU A 68 1.43 -11.50 13.61
C LEU A 68 0.84 -11.47 12.20
N SER A 69 1.53 -12.02 11.19
CA SER A 69 1.03 -12.15 9.82
C SER A 69 -0.21 -13.03 9.72
N GLY A 70 -0.44 -13.92 10.68
CA GLY A 70 -1.68 -14.70 10.77
C GLY A 70 -2.85 -13.93 11.38
N LEU A 71 -2.60 -12.77 11.98
CA LEU A 71 -3.59 -11.97 12.73
C LEU A 71 -3.89 -10.64 12.04
N VAL A 72 -2.89 -10.04 11.39
CA VAL A 72 -2.96 -8.71 10.77
C VAL A 72 -2.14 -8.74 9.48
N GLU A 73 -2.60 -8.02 8.46
CA GLU A 73 -1.83 -7.80 7.23
C GLU A 73 -0.68 -6.82 7.52
N PHE A 74 0.55 -7.24 7.24
CA PHE A 74 1.75 -6.39 7.30
C PHE A 74 2.12 -5.97 5.88
N ASP A 75 2.26 -4.67 5.66
CA ASP A 75 2.82 -4.06 4.46
C ASP A 75 4.30 -3.66 4.63
N GLY A 76 4.95 -4.10 5.72
CA GLY A 76 6.35 -3.81 5.99
C GLY A 76 6.92 -4.49 7.24
N TYR A 77 8.17 -4.16 7.56
CA TYR A 77 8.94 -4.71 8.68
C TYR A 77 9.13 -3.68 9.81
N TYR A 78 8.07 -3.47 10.60
CA TYR A 78 7.99 -2.40 11.61
C TYR A 78 8.73 -2.64 12.93
N LEU A 79 9.16 -3.87 13.21
CA LEU A 79 9.85 -4.26 14.44
C LEU A 79 11.38 -4.20 14.31
N GLU A 80 11.89 -3.78 13.15
CA GLU A 80 13.33 -3.71 12.90
C GLU A 80 13.97 -2.47 13.51
N SER A 81 15.11 -2.67 14.18
CA SER A 81 15.88 -1.60 14.82
C SER A 81 16.79 -0.87 13.83
N GLU A 82 17.25 -1.57 12.79
CA GLU A 82 17.95 -1.01 11.64
C GLU A 82 17.11 -1.26 10.38
N PRO A 83 15.93 -0.61 10.28
CA PRO A 83 15.06 -0.82 9.16
C PRO A 83 15.78 -0.31 7.92
N CYS A 84 16.17 -1.24 7.03
CA CYS A 84 16.74 -0.95 5.73
C CYS A 84 15.97 0.22 5.10
N VAL A 85 16.63 1.37 4.89
CA VAL A 85 15.98 2.67 4.57
C VAL A 85 15.04 2.65 3.36
N ALA A 86 15.11 1.61 2.55
CA ALA A 86 14.26 1.46 1.39
C ALA A 86 13.37 0.20 1.42
N CYS A 87 13.54 -0.70 2.41
CA CYS A 87 12.59 -1.77 2.79
C CYS A 87 11.50 -1.24 3.72
N SER A 88 11.82 -0.23 4.52
CA SER A 88 10.96 0.30 5.58
C SER A 88 10.19 1.55 5.20
N SER A 89 10.47 2.12 4.03
CA SER A 89 9.67 3.19 3.47
C SER A 89 9.87 3.27 1.95
N PRO A 90 9.21 2.42 1.16
CA PRO A 90 8.74 2.95 -0.11
C PRO A 90 7.66 3.98 0.28
N GLU A 91 7.99 5.27 0.25
CA GLU A 91 6.95 6.29 0.07
C GLU A 91 6.34 6.00 -1.30
N VAL A 92 5.40 5.05 -1.35
CA VAL A 92 4.66 4.78 -2.56
C VAL A 92 3.80 6.02 -2.76
N PRO A 93 4.02 6.79 -3.85
CA PRO A 93 3.26 8.00 -4.08
C PRO A 93 1.77 7.62 -4.15
N TYR A 94 0.93 8.37 -3.43
CA TYR A 94 -0.51 8.17 -3.49
C TYR A 94 -0.99 8.32 -4.93
N SER A 95 -1.75 7.33 -5.40
CA SER A 95 -2.38 7.36 -6.71
C SER A 95 -3.86 7.70 -6.58
N ARG A 96 -4.40 8.45 -7.56
CA ARG A 96 -5.82 8.76 -7.60
C ARG A 96 -6.58 7.57 -8.20
N MET A 97 -7.48 6.98 -7.41
CA MET A 97 -8.32 5.86 -7.86
C MET A 97 -9.81 6.19 -7.70
N LYS A 98 -10.66 5.63 -8.57
CA LYS A 98 -12.12 5.77 -8.44
C LYS A 98 -12.62 4.81 -7.37
N LEU A 99 -13.56 5.25 -6.54
CA LEU A 99 -14.15 4.39 -5.50
C LEU A 99 -14.74 3.09 -6.07
N GLU A 100 -15.23 3.14 -7.30
CA GLU A 100 -15.75 1.98 -8.05
C GLU A 100 -14.73 0.87 -8.25
N SER A 101 -13.43 1.18 -8.40
CA SER A 101 -12.39 0.15 -8.56
C SER A 101 -11.93 -0.44 -7.23
N LEU A 102 -12.24 0.21 -6.10
CA LEU A 102 -11.81 -0.19 -4.77
C LEU A 102 -12.89 -0.92 -3.98
N LYS A 103 -14.16 -0.82 -4.42
CA LYS A 103 -15.31 -1.38 -3.71
C LYS A 103 -15.53 -2.85 -4.07
N SER A 104 -15.89 -3.65 -3.08
CA SER A 104 -16.46 -4.99 -3.28
C SER A 104 -17.99 -4.95 -3.21
N GLU A 105 -18.54 -4.10 -2.34
CA GLU A 105 -19.98 -4.02 -2.09
C GLU A 105 -20.37 -2.56 -1.75
N THR A 106 -21.59 -2.16 -2.08
CA THR A 106 -22.14 -0.86 -1.66
C THR A 106 -23.60 -1.00 -1.27
N LYS A 107 -23.99 -0.39 -0.15
CA LYS A 107 -25.37 -0.26 0.30
C LYS A 107 -25.76 1.21 0.36
N PHE A 108 -26.91 1.51 -0.21
CA PHE A 108 -27.52 2.83 -0.19
C PHE A 108 -28.68 2.85 0.79
N THR A 109 -28.81 3.95 1.52
CA THR A 109 -29.94 4.26 2.41
C THR A 109 -30.42 5.68 2.08
N ASP A 110 -31.47 6.14 2.75
CA ASP A 110 -32.07 7.45 2.45
C ASP A 110 -31.08 8.62 2.55
N ASN A 111 -30.11 8.54 3.47
CA ASN A 111 -29.14 9.60 3.72
C ASN A 111 -27.70 9.11 3.85
N ARG A 112 -27.41 7.84 3.57
CA ARG A 112 -26.05 7.28 3.67
C ARG A 112 -25.70 6.34 2.53
N ILE A 113 -24.43 6.35 2.19
CA ILE A 113 -23.78 5.43 1.26
C ILE A 113 -22.70 4.70 2.04
N ILE A 114 -22.82 3.38 2.15
CA ILE A 114 -21.87 2.52 2.86
C ILE A 114 -21.15 1.65 1.83
N VAL A 115 -19.83 1.67 1.86
CA VAL A 115 -18.95 0.99 0.90
C VAL A 115 -18.03 0.05 1.65
N LYS A 116 -18.01 -1.22 1.24
CA LYS A 116 -16.99 -2.21 1.64
C LYS A 116 -15.91 -2.20 0.58
N CYS A 117 -14.66 -2.06 1.02
CA CYS A 117 -13.52 -2.08 0.13
C CYS A 117 -13.04 -3.53 -0.11
N THR A 118 -12.39 -3.78 -1.24
CA THR A 118 -11.78 -5.08 -1.57
C THR A 118 -10.59 -5.43 -0.67
N GLY A 119 -10.03 -4.44 0.04
CA GLY A 119 -8.92 -4.58 0.96
C GLY A 119 -8.79 -3.34 1.85
N SER A 120 -7.68 -3.27 2.58
CA SER A 120 -7.31 -2.11 3.38
C SER A 120 -6.65 -1.04 2.51
N TYR A 121 -7.08 0.22 2.63
CA TYR A 121 -6.53 1.33 1.88
C TYR A 121 -6.10 2.46 2.81
N THR A 122 -4.87 2.96 2.62
CA THR A 122 -4.38 4.20 3.23
C THR A 122 -4.77 5.37 2.35
N ILE A 123 -5.46 6.36 2.92
CA ILE A 123 -6.13 7.43 2.18
C ILE A 123 -5.70 8.77 2.73
N GLN A 124 -5.08 9.57 1.86
CA GLN A 124 -4.66 10.93 2.15
C GLN A 124 -5.71 11.96 1.69
N THR A 125 -6.39 11.71 0.58
CA THR A 125 -7.31 12.68 -0.03
C THR A 125 -8.56 11.98 -0.55
N VAL A 126 -9.73 12.59 -0.31
CA VAL A 126 -11.01 12.20 -0.89
C VAL A 126 -11.53 13.36 -1.74
N THR A 127 -11.99 13.06 -2.95
CA THR A 127 -12.63 14.04 -3.84
C THR A 127 -13.98 13.50 -4.28
N MET A 128 -15.02 14.31 -4.17
CA MET A 128 -16.39 13.92 -4.44
C MET A 128 -17.10 15.02 -5.23
N ASN A 129 -17.89 14.62 -6.23
CA ASN A 129 -18.83 15.50 -6.90
C ASN A 129 -20.22 15.29 -6.30
N VAL A 130 -20.81 16.36 -5.76
CA VAL A 130 -22.14 16.38 -5.17
C VAL A 130 -23.10 17.02 -6.16
N HIS A 131 -24.10 16.27 -6.57
CA HIS A 131 -25.14 16.75 -7.49
C HIS A 131 -26.50 16.65 -6.82
N ASP A 132 -27.17 17.79 -6.64
CA ASP A 132 -28.54 17.84 -6.16
C ASP A 132 -29.51 17.76 -7.35
N THR A 133 -30.10 16.59 -7.57
CA THR A 133 -31.11 16.37 -8.62
C THR A 133 -32.50 16.84 -8.19
N ARG A 134 -32.74 17.08 -6.90
CA ARG A 134 -34.05 17.49 -6.35
C ARG A 134 -33.82 18.68 -5.41
N LYS A 135 -33.81 19.89 -5.99
CA LYS A 135 -33.64 21.23 -5.34
C LYS A 135 -34.46 21.49 -4.05
N SER A 136 -35.32 20.57 -3.62
CA SER A 136 -36.13 20.64 -2.39
C SER A 136 -35.43 20.10 -1.13
N LYS A 137 -34.29 19.41 -1.24
CA LYS A 137 -33.48 18.95 -0.10
C LYS A 137 -31.99 19.15 -0.39
N SER A 138 -31.52 20.39 -0.26
CA SER A 138 -30.10 20.66 -0.39
C SER A 138 -29.32 20.00 0.75
N VAL A 139 -28.32 19.19 0.40
CA VAL A 139 -27.39 18.64 1.38
C VAL A 139 -26.56 19.79 1.93
N LYS A 140 -26.70 20.07 3.23
CA LYS A 140 -25.94 21.15 3.88
C LYS A 140 -24.65 20.65 4.51
N VAL A 141 -24.66 19.40 4.98
CA VAL A 141 -23.53 18.80 5.70
C VAL A 141 -23.25 17.42 5.15
N LEU A 142 -21.99 17.16 4.85
CA LEU A 142 -21.49 15.85 4.43
C LEU A 142 -20.51 15.33 5.48
N ASN A 143 -20.82 14.16 6.03
CA ASN A 143 -19.98 13.49 7.01
C ASN A 143 -19.31 12.27 6.37
N LEU A 144 -17.98 12.21 6.49
CA LEU A 144 -17.18 11.07 6.08
C LEU A 144 -16.80 10.25 7.31
N TYR A 145 -17.11 8.97 7.26
CA TYR A 145 -16.73 7.99 8.28
C TYR A 145 -15.97 6.83 7.66
N TYR A 146 -15.15 6.18 8.48
CA TYR A 146 -14.36 5.03 8.08
C TYR A 146 -14.33 3.97 9.18
N ASN A 147 -14.06 2.74 8.76
CA ASN A 147 -13.78 1.62 9.64
C ASN A 147 -12.61 0.82 9.05
N ASN A 148 -11.65 0.44 9.89
CA ASN A 148 -10.43 -0.27 9.49
C ASN A 148 -10.51 -1.79 9.69
N ARG A 149 -11.67 -2.32 10.08
CA ARG A 149 -11.86 -3.74 10.31
C ARG A 149 -12.48 -4.39 9.06
N PRO A 150 -11.90 -5.46 8.50
CA PRO A 150 -12.57 -6.20 7.45
C PRO A 150 -13.86 -6.82 8.00
N VAL A 151 -14.94 -6.73 7.25
CA VAL A 151 -16.24 -7.34 7.57
C VAL A 151 -16.63 -8.34 6.49
N THR A 152 -17.37 -9.37 6.88
CA THR A 152 -17.84 -10.36 5.91
C THR A 152 -19.00 -9.79 5.12
N ASP A 153 -19.95 -9.15 5.81
CA ASP A 153 -21.12 -8.52 5.21
C ASP A 153 -21.33 -7.07 5.73
N LEU A 154 -21.77 -6.16 4.86
CA LEU A 154 -22.06 -4.77 5.24
C LEU A 154 -23.16 -4.62 6.32
N SER A 155 -23.98 -5.64 6.55
CA SER A 155 -24.98 -5.66 7.63
C SER A 155 -24.37 -5.58 9.02
N GLU A 156 -23.13 -6.07 9.22
CA GLU A 156 -22.41 -5.96 10.49
C GLU A 156 -22.17 -4.51 10.91
N LEU A 157 -22.01 -3.62 9.92
CA LEU A 157 -21.76 -2.19 10.11
C LEU A 157 -23.05 -1.37 10.17
N LYS A 158 -24.18 -1.95 9.74
CA LYS A 158 -25.45 -1.25 9.65
C LYS A 158 -25.96 -0.94 11.05
N ASN A 159 -26.25 0.34 11.32
CA ASN A 159 -26.73 0.86 12.60
C ASN A 159 -25.77 0.69 13.80
N ASN A 160 -24.55 0.18 13.60
CA ASN A 160 -23.57 0.04 14.67
C ASN A 160 -22.54 1.18 14.64
N TRP A 161 -22.95 2.34 15.15
CA TRP A 161 -22.15 3.57 15.16
C TRP A 161 -20.81 3.45 15.90
N SER A 162 -20.71 2.53 16.87
CA SER A 162 -19.48 2.31 17.62
C SER A 162 -18.31 1.84 16.76
N LEU A 163 -18.60 1.23 15.59
CA LEU A 163 -17.61 0.74 14.65
C LEU A 163 -17.10 1.84 13.71
N TRP A 164 -17.76 2.99 13.66
CA TRP A 164 -17.45 4.07 12.72
C TRP A 164 -16.64 5.18 13.39
N LYS A 165 -15.53 5.57 12.76
CA LYS A 165 -14.76 6.75 13.13
C LYS A 165 -15.07 7.87 12.15
N ARG A 166 -15.41 9.07 12.66
CA ARG A 166 -15.66 10.24 11.80
C ARG A 166 -14.32 10.80 11.33
N ALA A 167 -14.07 10.78 10.02
CA ALA A 167 -12.88 11.36 9.40
C ALA A 167 -13.01 12.87 9.21
N LYS A 168 -14.17 13.33 8.71
CA LYS A 168 -14.42 14.74 8.44
C LYS A 168 -15.91 15.05 8.43
N SER A 169 -16.27 16.25 8.84
CA SER A 169 -17.57 16.86 8.60
C SER A 169 -17.35 18.11 7.74
N CYS A 170 -18.08 18.26 6.65
CA CYS A 170 -17.94 19.34 5.68
C CYS A 170 -19.28 20.03 5.47
N HIS A 171 -19.31 21.35 5.60
CA HIS A 171 -20.46 22.15 5.18
C HIS A 171 -20.32 22.46 3.70
N LEU A 172 -21.37 22.19 2.93
CA LEU A 172 -21.41 22.54 1.51
C LEU A 172 -21.90 23.98 1.37
N ALA A 173 -21.16 24.80 0.63
CA ALA A 173 -21.62 26.13 0.26
C ALA A 173 -22.76 26.03 -0.78
N PHE A 174 -23.52 27.12 -0.92
CA PHE A 174 -24.56 27.21 -1.95
C PHE A 174 -23.96 26.97 -3.35
N ASP A 175 -24.58 26.10 -4.14
CA ASP A 175 -24.13 25.64 -5.46
C ASP A 175 -22.75 24.96 -5.51
N GLN A 176 -22.15 24.57 -4.37
CA GLN A 176 -20.91 23.80 -4.37
C GLN A 176 -21.16 22.38 -4.86
N THR A 177 -20.55 22.02 -6.00
CA THR A 177 -20.68 20.70 -6.62
C THR A 177 -19.45 19.82 -6.48
N GLU A 178 -18.31 20.36 -6.06
CA GLU A 178 -17.08 19.59 -5.80
C GLU A 178 -16.64 19.77 -4.35
N LEU A 179 -16.32 18.65 -3.70
CA LEU A 179 -15.76 18.59 -2.36
C LEU A 179 -14.42 17.85 -2.42
N LYS A 180 -13.36 18.52 -1.98
CA LYS A 180 -12.04 17.92 -1.76
C LYS A 180 -11.70 17.96 -0.27
N VAL A 181 -11.39 16.81 0.29
CA VAL A 181 -10.99 16.63 1.69
C VAL A 181 -9.58 16.06 1.72
N GLU A 182 -8.66 16.78 2.36
CA GLU A 182 -7.29 16.32 2.62
C GLU A 182 -7.14 15.99 4.10
N PHE A 183 -6.51 14.85 4.39
CA PHE A 183 -6.24 14.39 5.74
C PHE A 183 -4.79 14.71 6.11
N PRO A 184 -4.54 15.51 7.18
CA PRO A 184 -3.19 15.78 7.64
C PRO A 184 -2.43 14.52 8.05
N ILE A 185 -3.18 13.53 8.55
CA ILE A 185 -2.70 12.19 8.86
C ILE A 185 -3.53 11.22 8.01
N PRO A 186 -2.92 10.45 7.09
CA PRO A 186 -3.65 9.48 6.28
C PRO A 186 -4.44 8.50 7.15
N ILE A 187 -5.66 8.17 6.71
CA ILE A 187 -6.52 7.21 7.39
C ILE A 187 -6.43 5.85 6.71
N THR A 188 -6.43 4.77 7.49
CA THR A 188 -6.54 3.40 6.97
C THR A 188 -7.97 2.92 7.10
N ALA A 189 -8.54 2.42 6.01
CA ALA A 189 -9.94 2.03 5.96
C ALA A 189 -10.16 0.78 5.10
N CYS A 190 -10.98 -0.13 5.62
CA CYS A 190 -11.56 -1.26 4.90
C CYS A 190 -13.01 -0.98 4.50
N ASN A 191 -13.66 0.01 5.14
CA ASN A 191 -15.02 0.42 4.85
C ASN A 191 -15.16 1.94 4.94
N PHE A 192 -15.99 2.51 4.07
CA PHE A 192 -16.34 3.92 4.05
C PHE A 192 -17.83 4.13 4.23
N MET A 193 -18.20 5.22 4.91
CA MET A 193 -19.56 5.70 4.96
C MET A 193 -19.60 7.19 4.67
N ILE A 194 -20.44 7.56 3.71
CA ILE A 194 -20.75 8.94 3.36
C ILE A 194 -22.17 9.19 3.86
N GLU A 195 -22.33 10.09 4.82
CA GLU A 195 -23.62 10.53 5.33
C GLU A 195 -23.92 11.94 4.83
N LEU A 196 -25.13 12.12 4.29
CA LEU A 196 -25.66 13.35 3.75
C LEU A 196 -26.71 13.88 4.73
N ASP A 197 -26.48 15.04 5.31
CA ASP A 197 -27.38 15.67 6.27
C ASP A 197 -27.92 17.01 5.71
N SER A 198 -29.17 17.33 6.03
CA SER A 198 -29.97 18.42 5.42
C SER A 198 -30.13 19.64 6.32
#